data_AF-A0A4P9XNR6-F1
#
_entry.id   AF-A0A4P9XNR6-F1
#
_cell.length_a   1.000
_cell.length_b   1.000
_cell.length_c   1.000
_cell.angle_alpha   90.00
_cell.angle_beta   90.00
_cell.angle_gamma   90.00
#
_symmetry.space_group_name_H-M   'P 1'
#
loop_
_entity.id
_entity.type
_entity.pdbx_description
1 polymer ?
#
loop_
_entity_poly.entity_id
_entity_poly.type
_entity_poly.pdbx_seq_one_letter_code
_entity_poly.pdbx_strand_id
1 'polypeptide(L)'
;MAFWRHIDRNLLLKDGWEKNATYQWGIALHPLGELNALDYITEAQGDIEEMRARNGSLSLQSAFNVICTYLFVRNLFLAVSMLYKRPKMLAGWCCVLQAIAGLVYSISSLAVYLPDGPSCRIALWLVGVGSSISVLCVGTALLQKAYLVHHRNKWLLGFGIFLLLPQPAFTYMVWNSPGVMSSAGGCLSCYPTYLPWAKLAMDMPINLVFSIAFLMVVYQQYRQFGSAAWKQLVHNGIQTMCLIVFSNIICMFCVAFEVIGIFSEFFFIFDWTITSVLLVHHCTTLRLSKADAHKPHTQNVVRELANIKTAATQFASKTTVAETCSRYNIKYQAIV
;
A
#
# COMPACT_ATOMS: atom_id res chain seq x y z
N MET A 1 19.69 24.46 15.24
CA MET A 1 18.82 23.29 15.51
C MET A 1 19.54 22.04 15.07
N ALA A 2 20.08 21.26 16.01
CA ALA A 2 20.77 19.99 15.72
C ALA A 2 19.74 18.85 15.62
N PHE A 3 18.75 19.01 14.72
CA PHE A 3 17.57 18.16 14.64
C PHE A 3 17.92 16.68 14.29
N TRP A 4 19.10 16.45 13.71
CA TRP A 4 19.58 15.12 13.32
C TRP A 4 20.88 14.74 14.03
N ARG A 5 20.94 14.88 15.36
CA ARG A 5 22.01 14.20 16.09
C ARG A 5 21.83 12.70 15.91
N HIS A 6 22.89 12.03 15.47
CA HIS A 6 22.89 10.58 15.35
C HIS A 6 22.58 9.96 16.71
N ILE A 7 21.43 9.29 16.82
CA ILE A 7 21.01 8.60 18.04
C ILE A 7 21.51 7.17 17.93
N ASP A 8 22.50 6.84 18.74
CA ASP A 8 22.97 5.46 18.86
C ASP A 8 21.93 4.66 19.65
N ARG A 9 21.53 3.50 19.10
CA ARG A 9 20.61 2.56 19.74
C ARG A 9 21.12 2.10 21.10
N ASN A 10 22.44 1.97 21.25
CA ASN A 10 23.09 1.56 22.49
C ASN A 10 23.01 2.65 23.58
N LEU A 11 22.80 3.92 23.21
CA LEU A 11 22.57 4.99 24.18
C LEU A 11 21.14 4.99 24.71
N LEU A 12 20.18 4.56 23.89
CA LEU A 12 18.78 4.43 24.31
C LEU A 12 18.58 3.22 25.24
N LEU A 13 19.26 2.11 24.95
CA LEU A 13 19.21 0.89 25.74
C LEU A 13 20.55 0.67 26.44
N LYS A 14 20.65 1.09 27.71
CA LYS A 14 21.86 0.88 28.52
C LYS A 14 22.22 -0.61 28.55
N ASP A 15 23.51 -0.94 28.43
CA ASP A 15 23.97 -2.33 28.48
C ASP A 15 23.44 -3.06 29.71
N GLY A 16 22.80 -4.21 29.49
CA GLY A 16 22.23 -5.05 30.54
C GLY A 16 20.92 -4.55 31.15
N TRP A 17 20.24 -3.56 30.56
CA TRP A 17 18.92 -3.08 31.01
C TRP A 17 17.91 -4.23 31.17
N GLU A 18 17.99 -5.25 30.32
CA GLU A 18 17.13 -6.44 30.32
C GLU A 18 17.18 -7.20 31.66
N LYS A 19 18.30 -7.18 32.38
CA LYS A 19 18.43 -7.90 33.66
C LYS A 19 17.51 -7.36 34.76
N ASN A 20 17.15 -6.08 34.66
CA ASN A 20 16.30 -5.38 35.63
C ASN A 20 14.90 -5.08 35.05
N ALA A 21 14.61 -5.54 33.83
CA ALA A 21 13.34 -5.29 33.17
C ALA A 21 12.22 -6.13 33.79
N THR A 22 11.00 -5.62 33.73
CA THR A 22 9.81 -6.45 33.96
C THR A 22 9.58 -7.33 32.73
N TYR A 23 9.16 -8.57 32.93
CA TYR A 23 8.93 -9.51 31.84
C TYR A 23 7.44 -9.80 31.70
N GLN A 24 6.92 -9.73 30.48
CA GLN A 24 5.57 -10.18 30.16
C GLN A 24 5.65 -11.20 29.02
N TRP A 25 5.20 -12.43 29.30
CA TRP A 25 5.30 -13.56 28.36
C TRP A 25 6.73 -13.83 27.85
N GLY A 26 7.74 -13.59 28.69
CA GLY A 26 9.15 -13.74 28.33
C GLY A 26 9.73 -12.56 27.53
N ILE A 27 8.96 -11.52 27.28
CA ILE A 27 9.40 -10.30 26.59
C ILE A 27 9.81 -9.27 27.64
N ALA A 28 11.03 -8.75 27.54
CA ALA A 28 11.54 -7.69 28.41
C ALA A 28 10.84 -6.36 28.09
N LEU A 29 10.26 -5.72 29.11
CA LEU A 29 9.55 -4.45 29.00
C LEU A 29 10.46 -3.32 29.44
N HIS A 30 10.68 -2.35 28.54
CA HIS A 30 11.41 -1.14 28.87
C HIS A 30 10.44 -0.14 29.50
N PRO A 31 10.75 0.47 30.67
CA PRO A 31 9.81 1.34 31.39
C PRO A 31 9.33 2.52 30.54
N LEU A 32 10.21 3.13 29.74
CA LEU A 32 9.85 4.22 28.82
C LEU A 32 8.91 3.79 27.68
N GLY A 33 8.84 2.49 27.36
CA GLY A 33 7.89 1.96 26.37
C GLY A 33 6.48 1.81 26.91
N GLU A 34 6.32 1.77 28.24
CA GLU A 34 5.04 1.65 28.92
C GLU A 34 4.36 2.99 29.17
N LEU A 35 5.07 4.10 28.96
CA LEU A 35 4.52 5.45 29.09
C LEU A 35 3.70 5.84 27.85
N ASN A 36 2.62 6.60 28.08
CA ASN A 36 1.98 7.39 27.03
C ASN A 36 2.72 8.74 26.85
N ALA A 37 2.30 9.58 25.90
CA ALA A 37 3.01 10.83 25.59
C ALA A 37 2.87 11.85 26.73
N LEU A 38 1.72 11.89 27.38
CA LEU A 38 1.47 12.85 28.46
C LEU A 38 2.35 12.52 29.67
N ASP A 39 2.37 11.25 30.10
CA ASP A 39 3.19 10.76 31.21
C ASP A 39 4.68 10.95 30.95
N TYR A 40 5.11 10.71 29.71
CA TYR A 40 6.49 10.94 29.30
C TYR A 40 6.86 12.43 29.34
N ILE A 41 5.94 13.35 29.00
CA ILE A 41 6.21 14.79 29.10
C ILE A 41 6.23 15.24 30.57
N THR A 42 5.31 14.74 31.40
CA THR A 42 5.21 15.13 32.82
C THR A 42 6.34 14.58 33.67
N GLU A 43 6.98 13.47 33.31
CA GLU A 43 8.19 12.98 33.99
C GLU A 43 9.36 13.98 33.93
N ALA A 44 9.39 14.87 32.93
CA ALA A 44 10.37 15.96 32.82
C ALA A 44 9.96 17.23 33.59
N GLN A 45 8.95 17.15 34.46
CA GLN A 45 8.49 18.30 35.25
C GLN A 45 9.60 18.80 36.18
N GLY A 46 10.17 19.96 35.85
CA GLY A 46 11.30 20.57 36.56
C GLY A 46 12.39 21.06 35.61
N ASP A 47 12.50 20.46 34.43
CA ASP A 47 13.38 20.89 33.35
C ASP A 47 12.56 21.35 32.13
N ILE A 48 12.45 22.66 31.96
CA ILE A 48 11.66 23.27 30.88
C ILE A 48 12.27 22.96 29.51
N GLU A 49 13.59 22.84 29.40
CA GLU A 49 14.25 22.58 28.11
C GLU A 49 13.98 21.15 27.66
N GLU A 50 14.10 20.18 28.58
CA GLU A 50 13.79 18.78 28.29
C GLU A 50 12.31 18.58 27.96
N MET A 51 11.40 19.20 28.72
CA MET A 51 9.96 19.13 28.46
C MET A 51 9.61 19.67 27.06
N ARG A 52 10.24 20.79 26.64
CA ARG A 52 10.07 21.35 25.29
C ARG A 52 10.61 20.40 24.20
N ALA A 53 11.75 19.77 24.44
CA ALA A 53 12.32 18.81 23.50
C ALA A 53 11.40 17.59 23.31
N ARG A 54 10.97 16.95 24.41
CA ARG A 54 10.02 15.83 24.40
C ARG A 54 8.71 16.19 23.69
N ASN A 55 8.13 17.35 24.01
CA ASN A 55 6.89 17.81 23.37
C ASN A 55 7.08 18.11 21.87
N GLY A 56 8.25 18.64 21.46
CA GLY A 56 8.55 18.95 20.07
C GLY A 56 8.59 17.72 19.16
N SER A 57 9.30 16.66 19.57
CA SER A 57 9.38 15.41 18.79
C SER A 57 8.02 14.71 18.70
N LEU A 58 7.30 14.65 19.82
CA LEU A 58 5.97 14.07 19.87
C LEU A 58 5.00 14.85 18.98
N SER A 59 5.04 16.20 19.01
CA SER A 59 4.16 17.05 18.19
C SER A 59 4.37 16.79 16.69
N LEU A 60 5.63 16.60 16.27
CA LEU A 60 5.94 16.24 14.89
C LEU A 60 5.40 14.85 14.51
N GLN A 61 5.60 13.85 15.38
CA GLN A 61 5.03 12.51 15.16
C GLN A 61 3.49 12.56 15.08
N SER A 62 2.85 13.37 15.92
CA SER A 62 1.41 13.62 15.91
C SER A 62 0.94 14.23 14.58
N ALA A 63 1.66 15.24 14.07
CA ALA A 63 1.35 15.86 12.79
C ALA A 63 1.38 14.84 11.63
N PHE A 64 2.37 13.94 11.60
CA PHE A 64 2.40 12.85 10.63
C PHE A 64 1.23 11.87 10.79
N ASN A 65 0.87 11.53 12.03
CA ASN A 65 -0.28 10.64 12.30
C ASN A 65 -1.62 11.27 11.91
N VAL A 66 -1.79 12.59 12.02
CA VAL A 66 -2.99 13.30 11.53
C VAL A 66 -3.10 13.17 10.00
N ILE A 67 -2.00 13.37 9.27
CA ILE A 67 -1.97 13.23 7.81
C ILE A 67 -2.30 11.78 7.42
N CYS A 68 -1.69 10.79 8.08
CA CYS A 68 -1.97 9.38 7.83
C CYS A 68 -3.43 9.04 8.12
N THR A 69 -3.99 9.55 9.23
CA THR A 69 -5.40 9.35 9.59
C THR A 69 -6.33 9.87 8.49
N TYR A 70 -6.10 11.10 8.00
CA TYR A 70 -6.88 11.65 6.90
C TYR A 70 -6.82 10.78 5.64
N LEU A 71 -5.62 10.32 5.26
CA LEU A 71 -5.43 9.45 4.11
C LEU A 71 -6.14 8.10 4.27
N PHE A 72 -6.05 7.47 5.45
CA PHE A 72 -6.73 6.21 5.73
C PHE A 72 -8.25 6.35 5.78
N VAL A 73 -8.81 7.43 6.34
CA VAL A 73 -10.25 7.72 6.29
C VAL A 73 -10.72 7.84 4.84
N ARG A 74 -10.00 8.61 4.02
CA ARG A 74 -10.31 8.76 2.59
C ARG A 74 -10.24 7.41 1.86
N ASN A 75 -9.19 6.63 2.09
CA ASN A 75 -9.02 5.32 1.48
C ASN A 75 -10.13 4.35 1.91
N LEU A 76 -10.52 4.37 3.18
CA LEU A 76 -11.62 3.55 3.70
C LEU A 76 -12.94 3.87 3.02
N PHE A 77 -13.28 5.17 2.89
CA PHE A 77 -14.51 5.60 2.20
C PHE A 77 -14.55 5.11 0.74
N LEU A 78 -13.44 5.28 0.01
CA LEU A 78 -13.33 4.81 -1.37
C LEU A 78 -13.40 3.27 -1.46
N ALA A 79 -12.71 2.57 -0.57
CA ALA A 79 -12.68 1.12 -0.51
C ALA A 79 -14.07 0.52 -0.21
N VAL A 80 -14.80 1.09 0.75
CA VAL A 80 -16.18 0.70 1.06
C VAL A 80 -17.10 0.95 -0.15
N SER A 81 -16.97 2.08 -0.84
CA SER A 81 -17.73 2.37 -2.06
C SER A 81 -17.44 1.38 -3.20
N MET A 82 -16.19 0.90 -3.30
CA MET A 82 -15.82 -0.17 -4.24
C MET A 82 -16.44 -1.51 -3.83
N LEU A 83 -16.34 -1.85 -2.53
CA LEU A 83 -16.81 -3.12 -1.99
C LEU A 83 -18.34 -3.25 -2.08
N TYR A 84 -19.07 -2.20 -1.70
CA TYR A 84 -20.54 -2.16 -1.76
C TYR A 84 -21.06 -2.47 -3.16
N LYS A 85 -20.38 -1.96 -4.19
CA LYS A 85 -20.81 -2.13 -5.59
C LYS A 85 -20.35 -3.46 -6.20
N ARG A 86 -19.31 -4.11 -5.66
CA ARG A 86 -18.79 -5.42 -6.13
C ARG A 86 -18.22 -6.25 -4.97
N PRO A 87 -19.08 -6.85 -4.12
CA PRO A 87 -18.64 -7.55 -2.90
C PRO A 87 -17.80 -8.80 -3.16
N LYS A 88 -17.86 -9.36 -4.38
CA LYS A 88 -17.09 -10.56 -4.77
C LYS A 88 -15.64 -10.27 -5.16
N MET A 89 -15.20 -9.01 -5.20
CA MET A 89 -13.84 -8.65 -5.61
C MET A 89 -12.90 -8.60 -4.40
N LEU A 90 -11.99 -9.57 -4.27
CA LEU A 90 -11.04 -9.69 -3.14
C LEU A 90 -10.20 -8.43 -2.93
N ALA A 91 -9.75 -7.76 -4.01
CA ALA A 91 -8.99 -6.52 -3.91
C ALA A 91 -9.75 -5.42 -3.14
N GLY A 92 -11.09 -5.36 -3.24
CA GLY A 92 -11.91 -4.43 -2.46
C GLY A 92 -11.86 -4.71 -0.96
N TRP A 93 -11.94 -5.98 -0.56
CA TRP A 93 -11.78 -6.42 0.83
C TRP A 93 -10.38 -6.11 1.37
N CYS A 94 -9.34 -6.37 0.57
CA CYS A 94 -7.95 -6.06 0.93
C CYS A 94 -7.77 -4.55 1.20
N CYS A 95 -8.33 -3.69 0.33
CA CYS A 95 -8.28 -2.24 0.54
C CYS A 95 -9.00 -1.79 1.82
N VAL A 96 -10.17 -2.38 2.12
CA VAL A 96 -10.91 -2.07 3.35
C VAL A 96 -10.13 -2.51 4.58
N LEU A 97 -9.62 -3.75 4.59
CA LEU A 97 -8.88 -4.28 5.73
C LEU A 97 -7.60 -3.47 6.00
N GLN A 98 -6.86 -3.12 4.95
CA GLN A 98 -5.66 -2.29 5.05
C GLN A 98 -5.99 -0.87 5.58
N ALA A 99 -7.08 -0.25 5.09
CA ALA A 99 -7.48 1.08 5.53
C ALA A 99 -8.00 1.10 6.98
N ILE A 100 -8.73 0.06 7.41
CA ILE A 100 -9.17 -0.09 8.81
C ILE A 100 -7.96 -0.26 9.72
N ALA A 101 -7.02 -1.15 9.37
CA ALA A 101 -5.82 -1.37 10.18
C ALA A 101 -5.00 -0.07 10.33
N GLY A 102 -4.87 0.70 9.24
CA GLY A 102 -4.18 2.00 9.24
C GLY A 102 -4.88 3.02 10.12
N LEU A 103 -6.22 3.06 10.05
CA LEU A 103 -7.05 3.95 10.85
C LEU A 103 -7.00 3.61 12.35
N VAL A 104 -7.06 2.32 12.71
CA VAL A 104 -6.92 1.88 14.11
C VAL A 104 -5.56 2.31 14.65
N TYR A 105 -4.48 2.01 13.92
CA TYR A 105 -3.13 2.45 14.30
C TYR A 105 -3.04 3.97 14.47
N SER A 106 -3.53 4.75 13.51
CA SER A 106 -3.36 6.20 13.52
C SER A 106 -4.21 6.88 14.60
N ILE A 107 -5.45 6.41 14.83
CA ILE A 107 -6.28 6.87 15.95
C ILE A 107 -5.64 6.50 17.29
N SER A 108 -5.19 5.26 17.46
CA SER A 108 -4.50 4.85 18.70
C SER A 108 -3.25 5.68 18.93
N SER A 109 -2.48 5.99 17.89
CA SER A 109 -1.29 6.85 18.00
C SER A 109 -1.62 8.30 18.38
N LEU A 110 -2.75 8.84 17.92
CA LEU A 110 -3.24 10.15 18.36
C LEU A 110 -3.76 10.11 19.80
N ALA A 111 -4.35 8.99 20.21
CA ALA A 111 -4.86 8.79 21.56
C ALA A 111 -3.75 8.71 22.63
N VAL A 112 -2.48 8.53 22.23
CA VAL A 112 -1.31 8.53 23.14
C VAL A 112 -1.19 9.86 23.92
N TYR A 113 -1.83 10.95 23.45
CA TYR A 113 -1.88 12.25 24.13
C TYR A 113 -2.99 12.39 25.17
N LEU A 114 -3.93 11.45 25.22
CA LEU A 114 -5.01 11.48 26.19
C LEU A 114 -4.52 10.97 27.55
N PRO A 115 -5.08 11.46 28.67
CA PRO A 115 -4.88 10.80 29.96
C PRO A 115 -5.32 9.34 29.83
N ASP A 116 -4.53 8.42 30.38
CA ASP A 116 -4.73 6.97 30.26
C ASP A 116 -4.74 6.45 28.80
N GLY A 117 -4.12 7.20 27.88
CA GLY A 117 -3.93 6.80 26.50
C GLY A 117 -3.06 5.54 26.36
N PRO A 118 -3.05 4.90 25.17
CA PRO A 118 -2.20 3.73 24.94
C PRO A 118 -0.72 4.07 25.12
N SER A 119 0.03 3.11 25.68
CA SER A 119 1.48 3.23 25.78
C SER A 119 2.16 3.17 24.41
N CYS A 120 3.40 3.65 24.33
CA CYS A 120 4.23 3.51 23.14
C CYS A 120 4.28 2.06 22.63
N ARG A 121 4.43 1.09 23.53
CA ARG A 121 4.43 -0.34 23.19
C ARG A 121 3.16 -0.78 22.45
N ILE A 122 1.98 -0.37 22.92
CA ILE A 122 0.71 -0.72 22.25
C ILE A 122 0.67 -0.11 20.85
N ALA A 123 1.12 1.13 20.68
CA ALA A 123 1.20 1.77 19.36
C ALA A 123 2.15 1.00 18.42
N LEU A 124 3.32 0.58 18.91
CA LEU A 124 4.29 -0.24 18.18
C LEU A 124 3.72 -1.63 17.80
N TRP A 125 2.93 -2.24 18.67
CA TRP A 125 2.27 -3.50 18.38
C TRP A 125 1.21 -3.35 17.29
N LEU A 126 0.43 -2.26 17.32
CA LEU A 126 -0.59 -1.97 16.32
C LEU A 126 0.04 -1.72 14.94
N VAL A 127 1.15 -0.98 14.85
CA VAL A 127 1.87 -0.82 13.56
C VAL A 127 2.48 -2.14 13.08
N GLY A 128 3.01 -2.97 13.99
CA GLY A 128 3.52 -4.30 13.65
C GLY A 128 2.45 -5.21 13.05
N VAL A 129 1.23 -5.20 13.59
CA VAL A 129 0.08 -5.95 13.05
C VAL A 129 -0.41 -5.34 11.74
N GLY A 130 -0.62 -4.02 11.73
CA GLY A 130 -1.18 -3.31 10.58
C GLY A 130 -0.28 -3.37 9.34
N SER A 131 1.03 -3.28 9.53
CA SER A 131 2.02 -3.45 8.45
C SER A 131 1.98 -4.84 7.83
N SER A 132 1.89 -5.91 8.64
CA SER A 132 1.75 -7.28 8.12
C SER A 132 0.42 -7.49 7.40
N ILE A 133 -0.69 -6.98 7.94
CA ILE A 133 -1.99 -6.98 7.24
C ILE A 133 -1.85 -6.30 5.88
N SER A 134 -1.18 -5.14 5.83
CA SER A 134 -0.96 -4.39 4.60
C SER A 134 -0.20 -5.22 3.56
N VAL A 135 0.93 -5.81 3.93
CA VAL A 135 1.75 -6.61 3.00
C VAL A 135 0.98 -7.84 2.50
N LEU A 136 0.25 -8.52 3.38
CA LEU A 136 -0.61 -9.64 2.98
C LEU A 136 -1.74 -9.20 2.02
N CYS A 137 -2.35 -8.04 2.27
CA CYS A 137 -3.40 -7.47 1.42
C CYS A 137 -2.87 -7.09 0.02
N VAL A 138 -1.75 -6.37 -0.03
CA VAL A 138 -1.10 -5.98 -1.28
C VAL A 138 -0.64 -7.22 -2.03
N GLY A 139 0.07 -8.13 -1.37
CA GLY A 139 0.53 -9.39 -1.94
C GLY A 139 -0.61 -10.24 -2.49
N THR A 140 -1.73 -10.34 -1.77
CA THR A 140 -2.92 -11.06 -2.24
C THR A 140 -3.54 -10.40 -3.47
N ALA A 141 -3.65 -9.07 -3.49
CA ALA A 141 -4.20 -8.34 -4.64
C ALA A 141 -3.32 -8.50 -5.90
N LEU A 142 -1.99 -8.43 -5.75
CA LEU A 142 -1.04 -8.65 -6.84
C LEU A 142 -1.06 -10.12 -7.31
N LEU A 143 -1.07 -11.07 -6.38
CA LEU A 143 -1.12 -12.50 -6.68
C LEU A 143 -2.40 -12.88 -7.43
N GLN A 144 -3.55 -12.32 -7.03
CA GLN A 144 -4.81 -12.54 -7.74
C GLN A 144 -4.72 -12.07 -9.20
N LYS A 145 -4.11 -10.91 -9.45
CA LYS A 145 -3.93 -10.37 -10.80
C LYS A 145 -2.99 -11.24 -11.61
N ALA A 146 -1.84 -11.58 -11.06
CA ALA A 146 -0.86 -12.44 -11.72
C ALA A 146 -1.45 -13.81 -12.04
N TYR A 147 -2.18 -14.42 -11.11
CA TYR A 147 -2.89 -15.69 -11.32
C TYR A 147 -3.90 -15.63 -12.47
N LEU A 148 -4.69 -14.55 -12.57
CA LEU A 148 -5.65 -14.40 -13.65
C LEU A 148 -4.97 -14.20 -15.01
N VAL A 149 -3.87 -13.44 -15.07
CA VAL A 149 -3.18 -13.19 -16.34
C VAL A 149 -2.40 -14.42 -16.82
N HIS A 150 -1.81 -15.19 -15.92
CA HIS A 150 -1.10 -16.44 -16.26
C HIS A 150 -2.06 -17.64 -16.39
N HIS A 151 -3.23 -17.44 -16.99
CA HIS A 151 -4.23 -18.49 -17.28
C HIS A 151 -4.54 -19.41 -16.08
N ARG A 152 -4.63 -18.86 -14.87
CA ARG A 152 -4.94 -19.60 -13.64
C ARG A 152 -3.90 -20.68 -13.29
N ASN A 153 -2.62 -20.41 -13.52
CA ASN A 153 -1.55 -21.31 -13.14
C ASN A 153 -1.48 -21.51 -11.61
N LYS A 154 -1.77 -22.73 -11.14
CA LYS A 154 -1.79 -23.10 -9.72
C LYS A 154 -0.40 -23.02 -9.06
N TRP A 155 0.68 -23.22 -9.82
CA TRP A 155 2.05 -23.12 -9.30
C TRP A 155 2.39 -21.70 -8.86
N LEU A 156 1.98 -20.70 -9.65
CA LEU A 156 2.18 -19.30 -9.31
C LEU A 156 1.45 -18.93 -8.00
N LEU A 157 0.22 -19.44 -7.83
CA LEU A 157 -0.57 -19.24 -6.62
C LEU A 157 0.11 -19.90 -5.40
N GLY A 158 0.51 -21.17 -5.51
CA GLY A 158 1.19 -21.88 -4.43
C GLY A 158 2.50 -21.21 -4.00
N PHE A 159 3.32 -20.80 -4.98
CA PHE A 159 4.58 -20.10 -4.71
C PHE A 159 4.34 -18.72 -4.08
N GLY A 160 3.34 -17.97 -4.56
CA GLY A 160 2.97 -16.68 -3.96
C GLY A 160 2.50 -16.80 -2.51
N ILE A 161 1.69 -17.82 -2.18
CA ILE A 161 1.27 -18.09 -0.80
C ILE A 161 2.47 -18.46 0.07
N PHE A 162 3.36 -19.32 -0.44
CA PHE A 162 4.57 -19.71 0.27
C PHE A 162 5.45 -18.49 0.61
N LEU A 163 5.60 -17.54 -0.31
CA LEU A 163 6.37 -16.32 -0.08
C LEU A 163 5.69 -15.35 0.90
N LEU A 164 4.35 -15.35 1.00
CA LEU A 164 3.62 -14.50 1.93
C LEU A 164 3.56 -15.07 3.36
N LEU A 165 3.77 -16.38 3.52
CA LEU A 165 3.66 -17.09 4.81
C LEU A 165 4.64 -16.58 5.89
N PRO A 166 5.88 -16.17 5.58
CA PRO A 166 6.80 -15.61 6.59
C PRO A 166 6.39 -14.24 7.13
N GLN A 167 5.46 -13.50 6.51
CA GLN A 167 5.15 -12.12 6.89
C GLN A 167 4.75 -11.92 8.37
N PRO A 168 3.95 -12.81 9.00
CA PRO A 168 3.65 -12.71 10.43
C PRO A 168 4.90 -12.81 11.35
N ALA A 169 6.00 -13.42 10.88
CA ALA A 169 7.23 -13.47 11.65
C ALA A 169 7.81 -12.06 11.87
N PHE A 170 7.61 -11.13 10.92
CA PHE A 170 7.99 -9.73 11.12
C PHE A 170 7.22 -9.09 12.28
N THR A 171 5.90 -9.27 12.35
CA THR A 171 5.10 -8.77 13.49
C THR A 171 5.60 -9.34 14.81
N TYR A 172 5.92 -10.64 14.84
CA TYR A 172 6.47 -11.27 16.05
C TYR A 172 7.81 -10.62 16.47
N MET A 173 8.72 -10.36 15.52
CA MET A 173 9.98 -9.68 15.82
C MET A 173 9.76 -8.25 16.35
N VAL A 174 8.82 -7.50 15.76
CA VAL A 174 8.46 -6.14 16.23
C VAL A 174 7.85 -6.20 17.63
N TRP A 175 7.01 -7.19 17.93
CA TRP A 175 6.42 -7.37 19.27
C TRP A 175 7.44 -7.69 20.35
N ASN A 176 8.50 -8.42 20.00
CA ASN A 176 9.60 -8.71 20.91
C ASN A 176 10.61 -7.56 21.01
N SER A 177 10.53 -6.55 20.14
CA SER A 177 11.44 -5.41 20.16
C SER A 177 10.99 -4.40 21.23
N PRO A 178 11.89 -3.93 22.12
CA PRO A 178 11.55 -2.96 23.15
C PRO A 178 11.14 -1.63 22.52
N GLY A 179 10.00 -1.09 22.98
CA GLY A 179 9.57 0.27 22.68
C GLY A 179 10.21 1.27 23.64
N VAL A 180 10.61 2.43 23.16
CA VAL A 180 11.20 3.49 23.98
C VAL A 180 10.64 4.84 23.55
N MET A 181 10.15 5.63 24.51
CA MET A 181 9.91 7.06 24.31
C MET A 181 11.24 7.81 24.37
N SER A 182 11.54 8.60 23.34
CA SER A 182 12.76 9.41 23.22
C SER A 182 12.43 10.86 22.91
N SER A 183 13.18 11.80 23.49
CA SER A 183 13.00 13.24 23.29
C SER A 183 13.34 13.73 21.88
N ALA A 184 14.01 12.89 21.09
CA ALA A 184 14.36 13.23 19.71
C ALA A 184 13.35 12.67 18.70
N GLY A 185 12.59 11.63 19.04
CA GLY A 185 11.75 10.91 18.08
C GLY A 185 10.34 10.54 18.52
N GLY A 186 9.98 10.81 19.77
CA GLY A 186 8.73 10.32 20.34
C GLY A 186 8.81 8.81 20.58
N CYS A 187 7.81 8.07 20.15
CA CYS A 187 7.75 6.62 20.33
C CYS A 187 8.54 5.91 19.23
N LEU A 188 9.62 5.21 19.61
CA LEU A 188 10.51 4.48 18.71
C LEU A 188 10.60 2.99 19.08
N SER A 189 10.80 2.12 18.08
CA SER A 189 11.12 0.70 18.31
C SER A 189 12.62 0.46 18.27
N CYS A 190 13.19 -0.07 19.35
CA CYS A 190 14.60 -0.46 19.39
C CYS A 190 14.76 -1.90 18.90
N TYR A 191 14.57 -2.12 17.61
CA TYR A 191 14.74 -3.42 16.97
C TYR A 191 16.23 -3.84 16.85
N PRO A 192 16.54 -5.14 16.70
CA PRO A 192 17.91 -5.58 16.44
C PRO A 192 18.38 -5.20 15.02
N THR A 193 19.68 -4.97 14.82
CA THR A 193 20.26 -4.48 13.55
C THR A 193 19.98 -5.37 12.34
N TYR A 194 19.71 -6.67 12.54
CA TYR A 194 19.35 -7.58 11.46
C TYR A 194 17.88 -7.46 11.02
N LEU A 195 16.99 -6.84 11.79
CA LEU A 195 15.55 -6.81 11.52
C LEU A 195 15.21 -6.10 10.19
N PRO A 196 15.78 -4.91 9.86
CA PRO A 196 15.59 -4.28 8.55
C PRO A 196 16.01 -5.18 7.39
N TRP A 197 17.13 -5.88 7.53
CA TRP A 197 17.64 -6.81 6.52
C TRP A 197 16.77 -8.05 6.38
N ALA A 198 16.28 -8.60 7.50
CA ALA A 198 15.33 -9.71 7.48
C ALA A 198 14.02 -9.31 6.79
N LYS A 199 13.53 -8.09 7.05
CA LYS A 199 12.35 -7.54 6.38
C LYS A 199 12.59 -7.37 4.88
N LEU A 200 13.73 -6.81 4.48
CA LEU A 200 14.14 -6.75 3.07
C LEU A 200 14.18 -8.14 2.43
N ALA A 201 14.78 -9.12 3.08
CA ALA A 201 14.89 -10.48 2.58
C ALA A 201 13.52 -11.18 2.43
N MET A 202 12.53 -10.84 3.27
CA MET A 202 11.16 -11.35 3.16
C MET A 202 10.38 -10.69 2.01
N ASP A 203 10.52 -9.38 1.83
CA ASP A 203 9.72 -8.63 0.85
C ASP A 203 10.32 -8.62 -0.55
N MET A 204 11.65 -8.62 -0.67
CA MET A 204 12.35 -8.56 -1.94
C MET A 204 11.96 -9.71 -2.89
N PRO A 205 11.89 -10.99 -2.46
CA PRO A 205 11.45 -12.08 -3.34
C PRO A 205 10.02 -11.89 -3.84
N ILE A 206 9.11 -11.44 -2.98
CA ILE A 206 7.70 -11.18 -3.34
C ILE A 206 7.64 -10.11 -4.44
N ASN A 207 8.29 -8.97 -4.18
CA ASN A 207 8.32 -7.84 -5.10
C ASN A 207 9.00 -8.21 -6.42
N LEU A 208 10.10 -8.96 -6.38
CA LEU A 208 10.82 -9.39 -7.57
C LEU A 208 9.96 -10.31 -8.44
N VAL A 209 9.32 -11.31 -7.84
CA VAL A 209 8.47 -12.27 -8.54
C VAL A 209 7.27 -11.58 -9.18
N PHE A 210 6.61 -10.68 -8.45
CA PHE A 210 5.51 -9.90 -9.02
C PHE A 210 5.99 -8.96 -10.11
N SER A 211 7.14 -8.30 -9.94
CA SER A 211 7.73 -7.43 -10.97
C SER A 211 7.98 -8.20 -12.26
N ILE A 212 8.61 -9.38 -12.18
CA ILE A 212 8.88 -10.24 -13.33
C ILE A 212 7.58 -10.68 -13.99
N ALA A 213 6.59 -11.14 -13.21
CA ALA A 213 5.29 -11.53 -13.72
C ALA A 213 4.61 -10.38 -14.46
N PHE A 214 4.58 -9.17 -13.89
CA PHE A 214 4.00 -7.99 -14.54
C PHE A 214 4.79 -7.57 -15.79
N LEU A 215 6.12 -7.59 -15.76
CA LEU A 215 6.96 -7.27 -16.91
C LEU A 215 6.74 -8.24 -18.07
N MET A 216 6.58 -9.54 -17.78
CA MET A 216 6.24 -10.54 -18.81
C MET A 216 4.90 -10.23 -19.47
N VAL A 217 3.89 -9.87 -18.68
CA VAL A 217 2.56 -9.51 -19.18
C VAL A 217 2.62 -8.25 -20.03
N VAL A 218 3.30 -7.22 -19.53
CA VAL A 218 3.57 -5.96 -20.23
C VAL A 218 4.21 -6.25 -21.59
N TYR A 219 5.25 -7.07 -21.62
CA TYR A 219 5.97 -7.42 -22.83
C TYR A 219 5.09 -8.18 -23.84
N GLN A 220 4.29 -9.15 -23.37
CA GLN A 220 3.37 -9.90 -24.23
C GLN A 220 2.29 -8.99 -24.83
N GLN A 221 1.70 -8.11 -24.03
CA GLN A 221 0.67 -7.16 -24.46
C GLN A 221 1.24 -6.15 -25.47
N TYR A 222 2.44 -5.64 -25.21
CA TYR A 222 3.16 -4.76 -26.14
C TYR A 222 3.37 -5.44 -27.50
N ARG A 223 3.80 -6.70 -27.51
CA ARG A 223 4.02 -7.47 -28.75
C ARG A 223 2.72 -7.78 -29.51
N GLN A 224 1.60 -7.99 -28.80
CA GLN A 224 0.32 -8.36 -29.41
C GLN A 224 -0.47 -7.17 -29.97
N PHE A 225 -0.55 -6.05 -29.24
CA PHE A 225 -1.48 -4.95 -29.56
C PHE A 225 -0.82 -3.75 -30.28
N GLY A 226 0.51 -3.74 -30.41
CA GLY A 226 1.24 -2.62 -31.01
C GLY A 226 1.22 -1.34 -30.16
N SER A 227 1.91 -0.30 -30.63
CA SER A 227 2.23 0.89 -29.82
C SER A 227 1.04 1.79 -29.46
N ALA A 228 0.00 1.83 -30.30
CA ALA A 228 -1.15 2.73 -30.11
C ALA A 228 -2.10 2.26 -28.99
N ALA A 229 -2.54 1.01 -29.03
CA ALA A 229 -3.37 0.42 -27.98
C ALA A 229 -2.59 0.27 -26.66
N TRP A 230 -1.28 0.01 -26.76
CA TRP A 230 -0.36 -0.02 -25.62
C TRP A 230 -0.35 1.29 -24.83
N LYS A 231 -0.29 2.45 -25.50
CA LYS A 231 -0.28 3.76 -24.85
C LYS A 231 -1.50 3.96 -23.94
N GLN A 232 -2.67 3.50 -24.37
CA GLN A 232 -3.90 3.61 -23.59
C GLN A 232 -3.96 2.59 -22.43
N LEU A 233 -3.44 1.37 -22.63
CA LEU A 233 -3.41 0.34 -21.59
C LEU A 233 -2.43 0.68 -20.46
N VAL A 234 -1.25 1.21 -20.80
CA VAL A 234 -0.22 1.60 -19.83
C VAL A 234 -0.72 2.67 -18.88
N HIS A 235 -1.42 3.67 -19.42
CA HIS A 235 -1.86 4.83 -18.66
C HIS A 235 -2.84 4.47 -17.53
N ASN A 236 -3.65 3.42 -17.71
CA ASN A 236 -4.77 3.14 -16.81
C ASN A 236 -4.46 2.13 -15.68
N GLY A 237 -3.44 1.27 -15.81
CA GLY A 237 -3.24 0.19 -14.83
C GLY A 237 -1.81 -0.26 -14.60
N ILE A 238 -0.96 -0.23 -15.63
CA ILE A 238 0.42 -0.72 -15.52
C ILE A 238 1.27 0.29 -14.75
N GLN A 239 1.13 1.58 -15.05
CA GLN A 239 1.87 2.65 -14.37
C GLN A 239 1.64 2.63 -12.86
N THR A 240 0.38 2.48 -12.41
CA THR A 240 0.07 2.45 -10.97
C THR A 240 0.63 1.21 -10.27
N MET A 241 0.59 0.04 -10.91
CA MET A 241 1.20 -1.17 -10.35
C MET A 241 2.73 -1.07 -10.26
N CYS A 242 3.39 -0.53 -11.29
CA CYS A 242 4.83 -0.28 -11.25
C CYS A 242 5.19 0.73 -10.15
N LEU A 243 4.38 1.78 -9.95
CA LEU A 243 4.59 2.74 -8.87
C LEU A 243 4.49 2.11 -7.48
N ILE A 244 3.55 1.17 -7.27
CA ILE A 244 3.42 0.44 -5.99
C ILE A 244 4.70 -0.35 -5.69
N VAL A 245 5.15 -1.14 -6.65
CA VAL A 245 6.36 -1.96 -6.51
C VAL A 245 7.58 -1.07 -6.29
N PHE A 246 7.71 0.00 -7.08
CA PHE A 246 8.85 0.90 -7.02
C PHE A 246 8.89 1.68 -5.69
N SER A 247 7.75 2.16 -5.20
CA SER A 247 7.70 2.85 -3.89
C SER A 247 8.11 1.90 -2.78
N ASN A 248 7.62 0.66 -2.81
CA ASN A 248 7.95 -0.34 -1.80
C ASN A 248 9.44 -0.67 -1.82
N ILE A 249 10.04 -0.89 -2.99
CA ILE A 249 11.48 -1.13 -3.12
C ILE A 249 12.29 0.04 -2.55
N ILE A 250 11.95 1.29 -2.88
CA ILE A 250 12.65 2.47 -2.36
C ILE A 250 12.53 2.55 -0.84
N CYS A 251 11.31 2.44 -0.29
CA CYS A 251 11.11 2.51 1.15
C CYS A 251 11.87 1.40 1.87
N MET A 252 11.86 0.18 1.34
CA MET A 252 12.60 -0.95 1.91
C MET A 252 14.11 -0.74 1.89
N PHE A 253 14.66 -0.15 0.83
CA PHE A 253 16.08 0.23 0.81
C PHE A 253 16.39 1.34 1.82
N CYS A 254 15.53 2.36 1.93
CA CYS A 254 15.72 3.41 2.94
C CYS A 254 15.74 2.86 4.37
N VAL A 255 14.90 1.85 4.66
CA VAL A 255 14.89 1.16 5.95
C VAL A 255 16.14 0.29 6.13
N ALA A 256 16.46 -0.58 5.15
CA ALA A 256 17.56 -1.54 5.27
C ALA A 256 18.93 -0.88 5.43
N PHE A 257 19.13 0.26 4.76
CA PHE A 257 20.36 1.04 4.87
C PHE A 257 20.34 2.07 6.01
N GLU A 258 19.28 2.10 6.81
CA GLU A 258 19.08 3.07 7.89
C GLU A 258 19.44 4.51 7.45
N VAL A 259 18.88 4.97 6.32
CA VAL A 259 19.25 6.26 5.67
C VAL A 259 19.15 7.45 6.63
N ILE A 260 18.25 7.37 7.62
CA ILE A 260 18.03 8.39 8.66
C ILE A 260 18.29 7.78 10.07
N GLY A 261 19.13 6.74 10.18
CA GLY A 261 19.35 6.01 11.42
C GLY A 261 18.08 5.33 11.93
N ILE A 262 17.83 5.39 13.25
CA ILE A 262 16.64 4.77 13.89
C ILE A 262 15.31 5.30 13.34
N PHE A 263 15.28 6.56 12.89
CA PHE A 263 14.10 7.17 12.26
C PHE A 263 13.69 6.54 10.94
N SER A 264 14.53 5.67 10.37
CA SER A 264 14.19 4.96 9.14
C SER A 264 12.97 4.06 9.32
N GLU A 265 12.58 3.72 10.55
CA GLU A 265 11.33 3.00 10.82
C GLU A 265 10.07 3.72 10.32
N PHE A 266 10.09 5.07 10.23
CA PHE A 266 8.97 5.83 9.68
C PHE A 266 8.71 5.51 8.20
N PHE A 267 9.73 5.05 7.45
CA PHE A 267 9.52 4.58 6.09
C PHE A 267 8.62 3.34 5.99
N PHE A 268 8.48 2.53 7.05
CA PHE A 268 7.47 1.47 7.08
C PHE A 268 6.05 2.04 7.08
N ILE A 269 5.82 3.10 7.87
CA ILE A 269 4.52 3.78 7.93
C ILE A 269 4.23 4.52 6.62
N PHE A 270 5.24 5.16 6.04
CA PHE A 270 5.10 5.81 4.73
C PHE A 270 4.84 4.81 3.61
N ASP A 271 5.58 3.70 3.55
CA ASP A 271 5.32 2.63 2.58
C ASP A 271 3.89 2.11 2.72
N TRP A 272 3.45 1.82 3.94
CA TRP A 272 2.09 1.37 4.20
C TRP A 272 1.05 2.39 3.72
N THR A 273 1.24 3.67 4.02
CA THR A 273 0.31 4.74 3.64
C THR A 273 0.28 4.94 2.12
N ILE A 274 1.44 5.00 1.48
CA ILE A 274 1.60 5.18 0.03
C ILE A 274 0.98 3.99 -0.71
N THR A 275 1.31 2.75 -0.32
CA THR A 275 0.78 1.54 -0.95
C THR A 275 -0.74 1.45 -0.79
N SER A 276 -1.31 1.86 0.36
CA SER A 276 -2.77 1.92 0.55
C SER A 276 -3.43 2.90 -0.43
N VAL A 277 -2.88 4.11 -0.56
CA VAL A 277 -3.40 5.12 -1.50
C VAL A 277 -3.31 4.64 -2.95
N LEU A 278 -2.16 4.09 -3.34
CA LEU A 278 -1.93 3.62 -4.69
C LEU A 278 -2.81 2.41 -5.04
N LEU A 279 -3.02 1.47 -4.11
CA LEU A 279 -3.87 0.30 -4.32
C LEU A 279 -5.33 0.69 -4.49
N VAL A 280 -5.84 1.60 -3.65
CA VAL A 280 -7.20 2.14 -3.77
C VAL A 280 -7.35 2.88 -5.10
N HIS A 281 -6.40 3.74 -5.44
CA HIS A 281 -6.40 4.48 -6.71
C HIS A 281 -6.43 3.53 -7.91
N HIS A 282 -5.56 2.52 -7.94
CA HIS A 282 -5.52 1.49 -8.97
C HIS A 282 -6.88 0.80 -9.12
N CYS A 283 -7.50 0.38 -8.02
CA CYS A 283 -8.80 -0.28 -8.05
C CYS A 283 -9.92 0.64 -8.55
N THR A 284 -9.90 1.94 -8.19
CA THR A 284 -10.86 2.92 -8.68
C THR A 284 -10.71 3.20 -10.18
N THR A 285 -9.48 3.35 -10.67
CA THR A 285 -9.21 3.66 -12.09
C THR A 285 -9.60 2.50 -13.00
N LEU A 286 -9.23 1.27 -12.64
CA LEU A 286 -9.63 0.07 -13.39
C LEU A 286 -11.15 -0.08 -13.52
N ARG A 287 -11.89 0.45 -12.55
CA ARG A 287 -13.34 0.40 -12.55
C ARG A 287 -13.93 1.41 -13.53
N LEU A 288 -13.41 2.63 -13.57
CA LEU A 288 -13.87 3.65 -14.51
C LEU A 288 -13.66 3.18 -15.95
N SER A 289 -12.50 2.59 -16.26
CA SER A 289 -12.22 2.05 -17.58
C SER A 289 -13.20 0.96 -18.02
N LYS A 290 -13.72 0.14 -17.10
CA LYS A 290 -14.75 -0.88 -17.42
C LYS A 290 -16.14 -0.28 -17.67
N ALA A 291 -16.47 0.83 -17.04
CA ALA A 291 -17.75 1.50 -17.23
C ALA A 291 -17.81 2.17 -18.63
N ASP A 292 -16.71 2.76 -19.08
CA ASP A 292 -16.63 3.39 -20.40
C ASP A 292 -16.68 2.38 -21.54
N ALA A 293 -16.07 1.20 -21.37
CA ALA A 293 -16.10 0.13 -22.37
C ALA A 293 -17.52 -0.45 -22.63
N HIS A 294 -18.48 -0.20 -21.75
CA HIS A 294 -19.87 -0.63 -21.89
C HIS A 294 -20.79 0.41 -22.50
N LYS A 295 -20.31 1.62 -22.83
CA LYS A 295 -21.02 2.45 -23.81
C LYS A 295 -20.81 1.81 -25.17
N PRO A 296 -21.82 1.16 -25.75
CA PRO A 296 -21.60 0.36 -26.93
C PRO A 296 -21.16 1.30 -28.05
N HIS A 297 -20.01 0.99 -28.64
CA HIS A 297 -19.44 1.73 -29.78
C HIS A 297 -20.41 1.78 -30.98
N THR A 298 -21.50 1.00 -30.93
CA THR A 298 -22.64 1.14 -31.82
C THR A 298 -23.22 2.54 -31.85
N GLN A 299 -23.09 3.41 -30.84
CA GLN A 299 -23.63 4.77 -31.00
C GLN A 299 -22.87 5.60 -32.05
N ASN A 300 -21.55 5.41 -32.17
CA ASN A 300 -20.76 6.05 -33.22
C ASN A 300 -20.91 5.33 -34.56
N VAL A 301 -21.00 3.98 -34.56
CA VAL A 301 -21.29 3.22 -35.78
C VAL A 301 -22.71 3.51 -36.30
N VAL A 302 -23.70 3.72 -35.43
CA VAL A 302 -25.07 4.10 -35.76
C VAL A 302 -25.13 5.57 -36.20
N ARG A 303 -24.32 6.48 -35.63
CA ARG A 303 -24.18 7.85 -36.13
C ARG A 303 -23.50 7.89 -37.50
N GLU A 304 -22.44 7.12 -37.69
CA GLU A 304 -21.79 7.00 -39.00
C GLU A 304 -22.73 6.35 -40.02
N LEU A 305 -23.45 5.28 -39.66
CA LEU A 305 -24.48 4.68 -40.51
C LEU A 305 -25.63 5.65 -40.79
N ALA A 306 -26.04 6.47 -39.84
CA ALA A 306 -27.05 7.51 -40.05
C ALA A 306 -26.51 8.59 -41.01
N ASN A 307 -25.27 9.02 -40.86
CA ASN A 307 -24.63 9.99 -41.75
C ASN A 307 -24.44 9.42 -43.18
N ILE A 308 -24.06 8.14 -43.31
CA ILE A 308 -23.99 7.43 -44.60
C ILE A 308 -25.37 7.33 -45.24
N LYS A 309 -26.42 7.05 -44.46
CA LYS A 309 -27.80 7.00 -44.95
C LYS A 309 -28.27 8.36 -45.48
N THR A 310 -27.77 9.46 -44.91
CA THR A 310 -28.11 10.83 -45.34
C THR A 310 -27.34 11.23 -46.61
N ALA A 311 -26.10 10.78 -46.77
CA ALA A 311 -25.32 10.97 -48.00
C ALA A 311 -25.86 10.11 -49.17
N ALA A 312 -26.32 8.88 -48.89
CA ALA A 312 -26.90 7.99 -49.90
C ALA A 312 -28.25 8.52 -50.45
N THR A 313 -29.09 9.18 -49.63
CA THR A 313 -30.30 9.87 -50.14
C THR A 313 -29.97 11.09 -50.99
N GLN A 314 -28.84 11.76 -50.73
CA GLN A 314 -28.37 12.86 -51.58
C GLN A 314 -27.87 12.39 -52.95
N PHE A 315 -27.32 11.17 -53.04
CA PHE A 315 -26.90 10.55 -54.30
C PHE A 315 -28.03 9.81 -55.05
N ALA A 316 -29.01 9.24 -54.33
CA ALA A 316 -30.14 8.54 -54.95
C ALA A 316 -31.09 9.48 -55.74
N SER A 317 -31.02 10.80 -55.53
CA SER A 317 -31.70 11.78 -56.38
C SER A 317 -31.04 11.96 -57.75
N LYS A 318 -29.86 11.37 -58.02
CA LYS A 318 -29.09 11.63 -59.25
C LYS A 318 -28.77 10.40 -60.08
N THR A 319 -29.15 9.18 -59.69
CA THR A 319 -28.72 8.00 -60.44
C THR A 319 -29.77 6.91 -60.42
N THR A 320 -30.73 7.03 -61.34
CA THR A 320 -31.33 5.87 -62.00
C THR A 320 -30.23 5.21 -62.84
N VAL A 321 -30.01 3.90 -62.67
CA VAL A 321 -29.48 2.88 -63.61
C VAL A 321 -28.53 1.86 -62.93
N ALA A 322 -28.94 0.58 -63.02
CA ALA A 322 -28.20 -0.71 -62.92
C ALA A 322 -27.47 -1.09 -61.60
N GLU A 323 -27.87 -2.14 -60.88
CA GLU A 323 -27.37 -3.55 -60.95
C GLU A 323 -25.84 -3.67 -60.67
N THR A 324 -25.28 -4.49 -59.76
CA THR A 324 -25.47 -5.93 -59.48
C THR A 324 -24.85 -6.34 -58.12
N CYS A 325 -25.44 -7.36 -57.49
CA CYS A 325 -25.02 -8.30 -56.43
C CYS A 325 -23.53 -8.44 -56.01
N SER A 326 -23.25 -8.52 -54.69
CA SER A 326 -22.38 -9.56 -54.08
C SER A 326 -22.45 -9.55 -52.54
N ARG A 327 -22.83 -10.69 -51.93
CA ARG A 327 -22.89 -10.95 -50.48
C ARG A 327 -21.53 -11.45 -49.97
N TYR A 328 -20.96 -10.80 -48.96
CA TYR A 328 -19.90 -11.38 -48.13
C TYR A 328 -20.31 -11.43 -46.66
N ASN A 329 -20.29 -12.64 -46.10
CA ASN A 329 -20.60 -12.97 -44.70
C ASN A 329 -19.27 -13.10 -43.93
N ILE A 330 -19.00 -12.20 -42.98
CA ILE A 330 -17.84 -12.30 -42.07
C ILE A 330 -18.35 -12.59 -40.66
N LYS A 331 -18.09 -13.81 -40.18
CA LYS A 331 -18.31 -14.22 -38.78
C LYS A 331 -17.14 -13.75 -37.92
N TYR A 332 -17.40 -12.88 -36.95
CA TYR A 332 -16.47 -12.59 -35.86
C TYR A 332 -16.72 -13.55 -34.69
N GLN A 333 -15.72 -14.37 -34.34
CA GLN A 333 -15.67 -15.14 -33.10
C GLN A 333 -15.03 -14.27 -32.01
N ALA A 334 -15.80 -13.96 -30.97
CA ALA A 334 -15.30 -13.30 -29.76
C ALA A 334 -14.75 -14.36 -28.80
N ILE A 335 -13.48 -14.21 -28.40
CA ILE A 335 -12.83 -14.99 -27.35
C ILE A 335 -13.00 -14.23 -26.03
N VAL A 336 -13.45 -14.94 -25.00
CA VAL A 336 -13.78 -14.50 -23.62
C VAL A 336 -12.54 -14.37 -22.76
#